data_AF-A0AAT9J2M6-F1
#
_entry.id   AF-A0AAT9J2M6-F1
#
_cell.length_a   1.000
_cell.length_b   1.000
_cell.length_c   1.000
_cell.angle_alpha   90.00
_cell.angle_beta   90.00
_cell.angle_gamma   90.00
#
_symmetry.space_group_name_H-M   'P 1'
#
loop_
_entity.id
_entity.type
_entity.pdbx_description
1 polymer ?
#
loop_
_entity_poly.entity_id
_entity_poly.type
_entity_poly.pdbx_seq_one_letter_code
_entity_poly.pdbx_strand_id
1 'polypeptide(L)'
;MKVCVVASALTLSSQGLYAPAHAETTRWTAARANSWYGQQRWLVGSNFLPTDAINQFEMWQSDTFNPAEIDKEFGYAEGIGMNTMRIFLHDQLWQQDPEGFKARINVVLDLAARHHIKPMLVLFELMLGPKSQTGDAARACAGCAQFRLGAIARQCRTDGRSRLGQV
;
A
#
# COMPACT_ATOMS: atom_id res chain seq x y z
N MET A 1 69.34 -39.00 -3.45
CA MET A 1 68.23 -39.79 -4.03
C MET A 1 67.30 -40.24 -2.90
N LYS A 2 66.20 -39.52 -2.66
CA LYS A 2 64.93 -39.99 -2.07
C LYS A 2 63.97 -38.79 -2.03
N VAL A 3 62.99 -38.84 -2.92
CA VAL A 3 61.85 -37.92 -3.00
C VAL A 3 60.86 -38.30 -1.89
N CYS A 4 60.28 -37.31 -1.23
CA CYS A 4 59.00 -37.44 -0.52
C CYS A 4 58.12 -36.25 -0.88
N VAL A 5 57.10 -36.56 -1.66
CA VAL A 5 55.96 -35.71 -2.03
C VAL A 5 54.93 -35.82 -0.93
N VAL A 6 54.44 -34.70 -0.37
CA VAL A 6 53.08 -34.67 0.21
C VAL A 6 52.42 -33.30 -0.02
N ALA A 7 51.53 -33.30 -1.01
CA ALA A 7 50.21 -32.67 -1.11
C ALA A 7 49.98 -31.24 -0.59
N SER A 8 49.95 -30.30 -1.53
CA SER A 8 49.25 -29.03 -1.42
C SER A 8 47.73 -29.27 -1.36
N ALA A 9 47.07 -28.87 -0.27
CA ALA A 9 45.62 -28.81 -0.21
C ALA A 9 45.12 -27.59 -1.01
N LEU A 10 44.55 -27.83 -2.19
CA LEU A 10 43.78 -26.82 -2.92
C LEU A 10 42.46 -26.61 -2.19
N THR A 11 42.33 -25.49 -1.47
CA THR A 11 41.03 -24.96 -1.06
C THR A 11 40.28 -24.48 -2.31
N LEU A 12 39.34 -25.29 -2.80
CA LEU A 12 38.37 -24.86 -3.82
C LEU A 12 37.45 -23.80 -3.19
N SER A 13 37.80 -22.53 -3.33
CA SER A 13 36.87 -21.43 -3.10
C SER A 13 35.81 -21.50 -4.20
N SER A 14 34.64 -22.04 -3.89
CA SER A 14 33.46 -21.97 -4.75
C SER A 14 33.00 -20.51 -4.85
N GLN A 15 33.56 -19.77 -5.81
CA GLN A 15 32.95 -18.53 -6.25
C GLN A 15 31.65 -18.89 -6.94
N GLY A 16 30.56 -18.86 -6.19
CA GLY A 16 29.22 -18.90 -6.75
C GLY A 16 29.10 -17.75 -7.73
N LEU A 17 28.93 -18.07 -9.00
CA LEU A 17 28.55 -17.13 -10.04
C LEU A 17 27.22 -16.50 -9.62
N TYR A 18 27.27 -15.34 -8.98
CA TYR A 18 26.12 -14.45 -8.89
C TYR A 18 25.91 -13.89 -10.30
N ALA A 19 25.12 -14.61 -11.10
CA ALA A 19 24.55 -14.02 -12.30
C ALA A 19 23.58 -12.92 -11.85
N PRO A 20 23.77 -11.65 -12.26
CA PRO A 20 22.73 -10.66 -12.06
C PRO A 20 21.50 -11.15 -12.84
N ALA A 21 20.39 -11.35 -12.15
CA ALA A 21 19.10 -11.57 -12.77
C ALA A 21 18.61 -10.27 -13.41
N HIS A 22 19.28 -9.81 -14.46
CA HIS A 22 18.70 -8.85 -15.38
C HIS A 22 17.67 -9.61 -16.19
N ALA A 23 16.42 -9.55 -15.75
CA ALA A 23 15.31 -9.93 -16.60
C ALA A 23 15.26 -8.92 -17.75
N GLU A 24 15.91 -9.21 -18.88
CA GLU A 24 15.49 -8.65 -20.16
C GLU A 24 14.10 -9.21 -20.46
N THR A 25 13.07 -8.63 -19.84
CA THR A 25 11.70 -8.93 -20.20
C THR A 25 11.48 -8.29 -21.56
N THR A 26 11.62 -9.07 -22.64
CA THR A 26 11.10 -8.68 -23.94
C THR A 26 9.66 -8.20 -23.76
N ARG A 27 9.36 -7.00 -24.26
CA ARG A 27 8.02 -6.42 -24.16
C ARG A 27 6.99 -7.44 -24.64
N TRP A 28 5.92 -7.63 -23.87
CA TRP A 28 4.84 -8.54 -24.25
C TRP A 28 4.24 -8.14 -25.60
N THR A 29 3.96 -9.13 -26.43
CA THR A 29 3.12 -8.93 -27.62
C THR A 29 1.72 -8.50 -27.19
N ALA A 30 1.01 -7.77 -28.05
CA ALA A 30 -0.36 -7.35 -27.76
C ALA A 30 -1.28 -8.55 -27.46
N ALA A 31 -1.11 -9.67 -28.17
CA ALA A 31 -1.86 -10.90 -27.95
C ALA A 31 -1.64 -11.47 -26.54
N ARG A 32 -0.40 -11.49 -26.05
CA ARG A 32 -0.08 -11.95 -24.69
C ARG A 32 -0.70 -11.04 -23.63
N ALA A 33 -0.59 -9.72 -23.79
CA ALA A 33 -1.17 -8.75 -22.87
C ALA A 33 -2.70 -8.86 -22.80
N ASN A 34 -3.37 -8.98 -23.95
CA ASN A 34 -4.82 -9.13 -24.02
C ASN A 34 -5.29 -10.47 -23.43
N SER A 35 -4.58 -11.57 -23.69
CA SER A 35 -4.91 -12.88 -23.10
C SER A 35 -4.79 -12.87 -21.57
N TRP A 36 -3.72 -12.26 -21.04
CA TRP A 36 -3.57 -12.09 -19.59
C TRP A 36 -4.66 -11.19 -18.98
N TYR A 37 -4.99 -10.08 -19.64
CA TYR A 37 -6.03 -9.16 -19.18
C TYR A 37 -7.42 -9.83 -19.18
N GLY A 38 -7.72 -10.64 -20.20
CA GLY A 38 -8.97 -11.40 -20.29
C GLY A 38 -9.18 -12.44 -19.19
N GLN A 39 -8.11 -12.85 -18.48
CA GLN A 39 -8.19 -13.73 -17.31
C GLN A 39 -8.52 -12.97 -16.01
N GLN A 40 -8.44 -11.64 -16.00
CA GLN A 40 -8.74 -10.84 -14.83
C GLN A 40 -10.25 -10.60 -14.71
N ARG A 41 -10.80 -10.79 -13.52
CA ARG A 41 -12.16 -10.34 -13.21
C ARG A 41 -12.24 -8.82 -13.34
N TRP A 42 -13.40 -8.32 -13.74
CA TRP A 42 -13.67 -6.88 -13.78
C TRP A 42 -13.39 -6.26 -12.40
N LEU A 43 -12.49 -5.27 -12.36
CA LEU A 43 -12.04 -4.67 -11.11
C LEU A 43 -13.07 -3.64 -10.64
N VAL A 44 -13.59 -3.83 -9.43
CA VAL A 44 -14.52 -2.92 -8.76
C VAL A 44 -13.96 -2.61 -7.39
N GLY A 45 -13.76 -1.34 -7.09
CA GLY A 45 -13.05 -0.94 -5.88
C GLY A 45 -13.02 0.56 -5.66
N SER A 46 -12.26 0.98 -4.66
CA SER A 46 -12.06 2.38 -4.31
C SER A 46 -10.61 2.68 -3.94
N ASN A 47 -10.28 3.97 -3.83
CA ASN A 47 -9.14 4.38 -3.04
C ASN A 47 -9.45 4.09 -1.57
N PHE A 48 -8.54 3.43 -0.88
CA PHE A 48 -8.75 3.01 0.50
C PHE A 48 -8.01 3.93 1.47
N LEU A 49 -8.74 4.32 2.51
CA LEU A 49 -8.25 4.99 3.70
C LEU A 49 -9.26 4.64 4.82
N PRO A 50 -8.83 4.07 5.95
CA PRO A 50 -9.77 3.66 6.98
C PRO A 50 -10.44 4.87 7.62
N THR A 51 -11.62 4.66 8.19
CA THR A 51 -12.42 5.73 8.82
C THR A 51 -11.69 6.48 9.93
N ASP A 52 -10.75 5.83 10.62
CA ASP A 52 -9.96 6.37 11.72
C ASP A 52 -8.68 7.11 11.29
N ALA A 53 -8.40 7.18 9.99
CA ALA A 53 -7.27 7.95 9.46
C ALA A 53 -7.76 9.11 8.57
N ILE A 54 -7.19 10.30 8.76
CA ILE A 54 -7.45 11.45 7.89
C ILE A 54 -6.62 11.40 6.60
N ASN A 55 -5.47 10.75 6.66
CA ASN A 55 -4.55 10.63 5.54
C ASN A 55 -3.76 9.32 5.61
N GLN A 56 -3.05 9.04 4.53
CA GLN A 56 -2.31 7.81 4.32
C GLN A 56 -1.12 7.72 5.28
N PHE A 57 -0.55 8.86 5.68
CA PHE A 57 0.52 8.88 6.66
C PHE A 57 0.02 8.37 8.02
N GLU A 58 -1.08 8.92 8.53
CA GLU A 58 -1.74 8.53 9.79
C GLU A 58 -2.21 7.06 9.76
N MET A 59 -2.73 6.58 8.64
CA MET A 59 -3.10 5.16 8.50
C MET A 59 -1.94 4.20 8.81
N TRP A 60 -0.71 4.57 8.48
CA TRP A 60 0.44 3.67 8.50
C TRP A 60 1.44 3.93 9.63
N GLN A 61 1.25 4.96 10.46
CA GLN A 61 2.10 5.20 11.63
C GLN A 61 1.91 4.10 12.67
N SER A 62 2.97 3.76 13.42
CA SER A 62 2.92 2.68 14.44
C SER A 62 1.84 2.91 15.49
N ASP A 63 1.67 4.16 15.91
CA ASP A 63 0.87 4.52 17.07
C ASP A 63 -0.63 4.53 16.76
N THR A 64 -0.97 4.68 15.47
CA THR A 64 -2.35 4.81 14.96
C THR A 64 -2.74 3.64 14.06
N PHE A 65 -1.83 2.74 13.70
CA PHE A 65 -2.12 1.61 12.83
C PHE A 65 -3.14 0.67 13.47
N ASN A 66 -4.32 0.58 12.84
CA ASN A 66 -5.45 -0.17 13.36
C ASN A 66 -5.88 -1.30 12.40
N PRO A 67 -5.32 -2.52 12.55
CA PRO A 67 -5.65 -3.63 11.65
C PRO A 67 -7.09 -4.12 11.82
N ALA A 68 -7.72 -3.91 12.99
CA ALA A 68 -9.11 -4.31 13.22
C ALA A 68 -10.10 -3.43 12.43
N GLU A 69 -9.82 -2.13 12.30
CA GLU A 69 -10.64 -1.23 11.47
C GLU A 69 -10.50 -1.58 9.99
N ILE A 70 -9.28 -1.88 9.53
CA ILE A 70 -9.00 -2.29 8.16
C ILE A 70 -9.73 -3.60 7.82
N ASP A 71 -9.67 -4.60 8.69
CA ASP A 71 -10.37 -5.88 8.53
C ASP A 71 -11.89 -5.66 8.41
N LYS A 72 -12.47 -4.86 9.30
CA LYS A 72 -13.89 -4.52 9.29
C LYS A 72 -14.31 -3.86 7.97
N GLU A 73 -13.55 -2.85 7.52
CA GLU A 73 -13.88 -2.14 6.27
C GLU A 73 -13.65 -2.97 5.01
N PHE A 74 -12.64 -3.85 5.01
CA PHE A 74 -12.48 -4.85 3.95
C PHE A 74 -13.64 -5.84 3.92
N GLY A 75 -14.16 -6.26 5.08
CA GLY A 75 -15.40 -7.04 5.16
C GLY A 75 -16.61 -6.32 4.57
N TYR A 76 -16.74 -5.01 4.78
CA TYR A 76 -17.80 -4.22 4.13
C TYR A 76 -17.63 -4.17 2.61
N ALA A 77 -16.41 -3.92 2.14
CA ALA A 77 -16.09 -3.89 0.72
C ALA A 77 -16.40 -5.21 0.02
N GLU A 78 -16.00 -6.33 0.63
CA GLU A 78 -16.33 -7.68 0.18
C GLU A 78 -17.85 -7.89 0.14
N GLY A 79 -18.56 -7.51 1.21
CA GLY A 79 -20.01 -7.65 1.33
C GLY A 79 -20.82 -6.92 0.25
N ILE A 80 -20.29 -5.82 -0.30
CA ILE A 80 -20.89 -5.07 -1.42
C ILE A 80 -20.33 -5.48 -2.79
N GLY A 81 -19.46 -6.47 -2.86
CA GLY A 81 -18.93 -7.04 -4.10
C GLY A 81 -17.72 -6.32 -4.70
N MET A 82 -17.02 -5.48 -3.94
CA MET A 82 -15.72 -4.95 -4.36
C MET A 82 -14.64 -6.05 -4.32
N ASN A 83 -13.64 -5.92 -5.17
CA ASN A 83 -12.57 -6.92 -5.33
C ASN A 83 -11.18 -6.29 -5.47
N THR A 84 -11.06 -4.97 -5.37
CA THR A 84 -9.78 -4.28 -5.40
C THR A 84 -9.80 -3.05 -4.52
N MET A 85 -8.64 -2.69 -3.97
CA MET A 85 -8.44 -1.46 -3.21
C MET A 85 -7.15 -0.80 -3.63
N ARG A 86 -7.21 0.50 -3.94
CA ARG A 86 -6.02 1.30 -4.21
C ARG A 86 -5.51 1.91 -2.91
N ILE A 87 -4.34 1.45 -2.48
CA ILE A 87 -3.76 1.77 -1.16
C ILE A 87 -2.44 2.50 -1.39
N PHE A 88 -2.31 3.68 -0.82
CA PHE A 88 -1.15 4.52 -1.05
C PHE A 88 -0.09 4.32 0.03
N LEU A 89 1.17 4.33 -0.40
CA LEU A 89 2.33 4.20 0.47
C LEU A 89 3.06 5.55 0.53
N HIS A 90 3.55 5.90 1.72
CA HIS A 90 4.30 7.14 1.93
C HIS A 90 5.78 6.83 2.20
N ASP A 91 6.66 7.50 1.46
CA ASP A 91 8.12 7.35 1.55
C ASP A 91 8.71 7.76 2.91
N GLN A 92 8.15 8.79 3.56
CA GLN A 92 8.59 9.24 4.88
C GLN A 92 8.49 8.11 5.94
N LEU A 93 7.47 7.25 5.87
CA LEU A 93 7.32 6.11 6.77
C LEU A 93 8.41 5.06 6.55
N TRP A 94 8.81 4.86 5.29
CA TRP A 94 9.94 4.01 4.95
C TRP A 94 11.26 4.55 5.50
N GLN A 95 11.45 5.88 5.43
CA GLN A 95 12.66 6.52 5.98
C GLN A 95 12.71 6.46 7.51
N GLN A 96 11.56 6.50 8.19
CA GLN A 96 11.46 6.50 9.66
C GLN A 96 11.59 5.09 10.27
N ASP A 97 10.85 4.12 9.73
CA ASP A 97 10.74 2.75 10.26
C ASP A 97 10.50 1.75 9.12
N PRO A 98 11.54 1.35 8.37
CA PRO A 98 11.38 0.49 7.21
C PRO A 98 10.90 -0.92 7.58
N GLU A 99 11.37 -1.49 8.69
CA GLU A 99 10.98 -2.84 9.12
C GLU A 99 9.55 -2.88 9.64
N GLY A 100 9.16 -1.95 10.52
CA GLY A 100 7.79 -1.90 10.99
C GLY A 100 6.81 -1.48 9.90
N PHE A 101 7.21 -0.61 8.96
CA PHE A 101 6.36 -0.27 7.82
C PHE A 101 6.12 -1.49 6.92
N LYS A 102 7.15 -2.29 6.62
CA LYS A 102 6.98 -3.58 5.92
C LYS A 102 6.07 -4.54 6.68
N ALA A 103 6.21 -4.64 8.00
CA ALA A 103 5.37 -5.49 8.82
C ALA A 103 3.89 -5.07 8.73
N ARG A 104 3.60 -3.76 8.80
CA ARG A 104 2.24 -3.23 8.63
C ARG A 104 1.69 -3.46 7.23
N ILE A 105 2.51 -3.32 6.19
CA ILE A 105 2.12 -3.67 4.81
C ILE A 105 1.73 -5.14 4.72
N ASN A 106 2.53 -6.05 5.28
CA ASN A 106 2.22 -7.49 5.29
C ASN A 106 0.88 -7.77 5.97
N VAL A 107 0.60 -7.14 7.11
CA VAL A 107 -0.70 -7.25 7.77
C VAL A 107 -1.83 -6.83 6.83
N VAL A 108 -1.72 -5.67 6.16
CA VAL A 108 -2.75 -5.22 5.22
C VAL A 108 -2.90 -6.17 4.02
N LEU A 109 -1.82 -6.75 3.52
CA LEU A 109 -1.86 -7.73 2.44
C LEU A 109 -2.56 -9.02 2.88
N ASP A 110 -2.30 -9.50 4.10
CA ASP A 110 -2.98 -10.65 4.69
C ASP A 110 -4.48 -10.38 4.84
N LEU A 111 -4.86 -9.20 5.36
CA LEU A 111 -6.26 -8.76 5.45
C LEU A 111 -6.94 -8.72 4.09
N ALA A 112 -6.29 -8.14 3.08
CA ALA A 112 -6.81 -8.06 1.73
C ALA A 112 -7.04 -9.46 1.14
N ALA A 113 -6.10 -10.38 1.37
CA ALA A 113 -6.24 -11.77 0.94
C ALA A 113 -7.42 -12.48 1.61
N ARG A 114 -7.66 -12.26 2.92
CA ARG A 114 -8.81 -12.82 3.65
C ARG A 114 -10.15 -12.38 3.07
N HIS A 115 -10.24 -11.15 2.58
CA HIS A 115 -11.45 -10.55 2.02
C HIS A 115 -11.54 -10.61 0.49
N HIS A 116 -10.68 -11.41 -0.17
CA HIS A 116 -10.64 -11.54 -1.63
C HIS A 116 -10.42 -10.22 -2.38
N ILE A 117 -9.75 -9.26 -1.75
CA ILE A 117 -9.41 -7.95 -2.30
C ILE A 117 -8.01 -8.01 -2.91
N LYS A 118 -7.89 -7.55 -4.16
CA LYS A 118 -6.59 -7.32 -4.81
C LYS A 118 -6.09 -5.90 -4.47
N PRO A 119 -5.05 -5.74 -3.65
CA PRO A 119 -4.50 -4.43 -3.36
C PRO A 119 -3.71 -3.90 -4.57
N MET A 120 -3.96 -2.65 -4.93
CA MET A 120 -3.14 -1.86 -5.86
C MET A 120 -2.32 -0.88 -5.02
N LEU A 121 -1.08 -1.29 -4.71
CA LEU A 121 -0.15 -0.44 -3.97
C LEU A 121 0.33 0.70 -4.86
N VAL A 122 0.13 1.92 -4.40
CA VAL A 122 0.60 3.13 -5.08
C VAL A 122 1.86 3.59 -4.39
N LEU A 123 2.97 3.46 -5.12
CA LEU A 123 4.23 4.05 -4.77
C LEU A 123 4.16 5.54 -5.14
N PHE A 124 4.50 6.42 -4.19
CA PHE A 124 4.57 7.88 -4.32
C PHE A 124 3.22 8.63 -4.23
N GLU A 125 2.79 8.94 -2.99
CA GLU A 125 1.83 10.02 -2.71
C GLU A 125 2.58 11.36 -2.59
N LEU A 126 2.24 12.33 -3.44
CA LEU A 126 2.77 13.69 -3.36
C LEU A 126 1.87 14.51 -2.43
N MET A 127 2.25 14.60 -1.16
CA MET A 127 1.71 15.62 -0.26
C MET A 127 2.20 17.00 -0.72
N LEU A 128 1.32 17.79 -1.34
CA LEU A 128 1.57 19.22 -1.62
C LEU A 128 1.47 20.00 -0.30
N GLY A 129 2.57 20.11 0.44
CA GLY A 129 2.63 20.93 1.65
C GLY A 129 3.96 20.84 2.40
N PRO A 130 4.29 21.82 3.26
CA PRO A 130 5.46 21.72 4.13
C PRO A 130 5.36 20.47 5.01
N LYS A 131 6.51 19.80 5.22
CA LYS A 131 6.69 18.50 5.90
C LYS A 131 5.57 18.19 6.90
N SER A 132 4.79 17.15 6.61
CA SER A 132 3.73 16.67 7.50
C SER A 132 4.31 16.38 8.87
N GLN A 133 3.85 17.14 9.86
CA GLN A 133 4.27 16.96 11.25
C GLN A 133 3.76 15.61 11.74
N THR A 134 4.66 14.81 12.30
CA THR A 134 4.36 13.52 12.92
C THR A 134 3.43 13.75 14.13
N GLY A 135 2.21 13.21 14.13
CA GLY A 135 1.27 13.28 15.25
C GLY A 135 -0.19 13.07 14.84
N ASP A 136 -1.04 12.74 15.82
CA ASP A 136 -2.49 12.53 15.63
C ASP A 136 -3.15 13.73 14.95
N ALA A 137 -3.70 13.51 13.76
CA ALA A 137 -4.35 14.53 12.97
C ALA A 137 -5.85 14.66 13.30
N ALA A 138 -6.29 14.04 14.41
CA ALA A 138 -7.65 14.00 14.93
C ALA A 138 -8.34 15.38 15.15
N ARG A 139 -7.66 16.49 14.86
CA ARG A 139 -8.20 17.86 14.97
C ARG A 139 -8.45 18.61 13.65
N ALA A 140 -8.17 18.05 12.47
CA ALA A 140 -8.24 18.83 11.23
C ALA A 140 -9.36 18.39 10.25
N CYS A 141 -10.59 18.84 10.49
CA CYS A 141 -11.67 18.98 9.50
C CYS A 141 -12.18 17.75 8.70
N ALA A 142 -13.42 17.37 9.04
CA ALA A 142 -14.39 16.73 8.16
C ALA A 142 -14.60 17.54 6.87
N GLY A 143 -14.06 17.09 5.74
CA GLY A 143 -14.26 17.80 4.47
C GLY A 143 -13.60 17.21 3.23
N CYS A 144 -12.53 16.41 3.36
CA CYS A 144 -11.97 15.72 2.21
C CYS A 144 -12.82 14.49 1.86
N ALA A 145 -13.56 14.57 0.76
CA ALA A 145 -14.37 13.50 0.20
C ALA A 145 -13.48 12.40 -0.41
N GLN A 146 -12.83 11.62 0.45
CA GLN A 146 -12.46 10.23 0.14
C GLN A 146 -13.71 9.39 0.46
N PHE A 147 -14.16 8.53 -0.46
CA PHE A 147 -15.36 7.70 -0.24
C PHE A 147 -15.17 6.82 1.00
N ARG A 148 -15.78 7.23 2.12
CA ARG A 148 -15.86 6.44 3.35
C ARG A 148 -16.94 5.38 3.15
N LEU A 149 -16.54 4.12 3.04
CA LEU A 149 -17.46 3.00 2.76
C LEU A 149 -18.59 2.85 3.81
N GLY A 150 -18.43 3.42 5.01
CA GLY A 150 -19.46 3.45 6.06
C GLY A 150 -20.45 4.63 6.03
N ALA A 151 -20.29 5.61 5.14
CA ALA A 151 -21.09 6.84 5.14
C ALA A 151 -22.14 6.89 4.03
N ILE A 152 -23.04 5.89 3.96
CA ILE A 152 -24.32 6.09 3.28
C ILE A 152 -25.18 6.98 4.18
N ALA A 153 -25.33 8.24 3.76
CA ALA A 153 -26.34 9.20 4.22
C ALA A 153 -26.33 9.59 5.71
N ARG A 154 -25.45 10.51 6.09
CA ARG A 154 -25.77 11.55 7.10
C ARG A 154 -25.00 12.82 6.76
N GLN A 155 -25.48 13.52 5.72
CA GLN A 155 -25.14 14.92 5.49
C GLN A 155 -25.55 15.68 6.75
N CYS A 156 -24.57 16.09 7.57
CA CYS A 156 -24.80 17.05 8.63
C CYS A 156 -25.27 18.36 7.97
N ARG A 157 -26.60 18.52 7.94
CA ARG A 157 -27.29 19.77 7.68
C ARG A 157 -27.16 20.59 8.96
N THR A 158 -26.12 21.41 9.08
CA THR A 158 -26.11 22.55 9.99
C THR A 158 -25.37 23.72 9.37
N ASP A 159 -26.18 24.68 8.94
CA ASP A 159 -26.00 26.12 8.98
C ASP A 159 -24.80 26.80 8.31
N GLY A 160 -25.14 27.72 7.39
CA GLY A 160 -24.19 28.61 6.73
C GLY A 160 -24.81 29.44 5.61
N ARG A 161 -26.12 29.72 5.67
CA ARG A 161 -26.76 30.68 4.78
C ARG A 161 -26.46 32.09 5.29
N SER A 162 -25.35 32.70 4.87
CA SER A 162 -25.24 34.15 4.70
C SER A 162 -23.86 34.56 4.17
N ARG A 163 -23.87 35.56 3.28
CA ARG A 163 -22.73 36.24 2.63
C ARG A 163 -22.34 35.72 1.23
N LEU A 164 -23.29 35.84 0.31
CA LEU A 164 -22.99 36.39 -1.01
C LEU A 164 -23.30 37.89 -0.94
N GLY A 165 -22.26 38.73 -1.02
CA GLY A 165 -22.39 40.18 -1.08
C GLY A 165 -21.12 40.91 -0.67
N GLN A 166 -20.55 41.66 -1.63
CA GLN A 166 -19.46 42.66 -1.52
C GLN A 166 -18.06 42.03 -1.39
N VAL A 167 -17.07 42.27 -2.26
CA VAL A 167 -16.74 43.34 -3.23
C VAL A 167 -16.06 42.69 -4.43
#